data_AF-A0A2V8LZT0-F1
#
_entry.id   AF-A0A2V8LZT0-F1
#
_cell.length_a   1.000
_cell.length_b   1.000
_cell.length_c   1.000
_cell.angle_alpha   90.00
_cell.angle_beta   90.00
_cell.angle_gamma   90.00
#
_symmetry.space_group_name_H-M   'P 1'
#
loop_
_entity.id
_entity.type
_entity.pdbx_description
1 polymer ?
#
loop_
_entity_poly.entity_id
_entity_poly.type
_entity_poly.pdbx_seq_one_letter_code
_entity_poly.pdbx_strand_id
1 'polypeptide(L)'
;MLLEKESGGRALIDERIMKTIKQNEVAGFLLICLLIFAVANIRKAGAQGPSVTPTPTVTPSPTPASSPAPAPPLAPKVIAVEGHLELDEIVGVEVDHFSEWAATHDATKLVPFINGRAVRGNYPEEIHPDRNRLHFHLEIKPQNKELWNDLLGAPHGLSHSVTFTIGLENESPFDSKFNQSQPLPLTVISPAYGVICLLVVLFTLVLFVWLARTTNLIREPGTAVPGKLRPYNLGRTQMAFWFFLVYVSYTVIWLITDSLDTITPSLLGLMGISAGTALGEALIDSGKDKASSSQLQDLIAEKQSLEQGIPEFQSQVSAINAKATLTPDDTANRDSLNRQLQDSRARLAQLTQQLQTINPPSTDGNSQGLLRDILRDGSGYSFHRFQIFAWTIVLGLIFVSSVYNNLSMPEFSTTLLGLMGISSGTYIGFKFPEQK
;
A
#
# COMPACT_ATOMS: atom_id res chain seq x y z
N MET A 1 48.41 -12.03 18.89
CA MET A 1 47.32 -12.78 19.56
C MET A 1 46.04 -11.96 19.78
N LEU A 2 46.09 -10.62 19.91
CA LEU A 2 44.86 -9.79 20.07
C LEU A 2 44.15 -9.42 18.76
N LEU A 3 44.84 -9.41 17.61
CA LEU A 3 44.23 -9.05 16.32
C LEU A 3 43.43 -10.20 15.66
N GLU A 4 43.69 -11.45 16.07
CA GLU A 4 43.01 -12.62 15.50
C GLU A 4 41.65 -12.89 16.16
N LYS A 5 41.44 -12.35 17.38
CA LYS A 5 40.19 -12.48 18.13
C LYS A 5 39.10 -11.51 17.66
N GLU A 6 39.46 -10.36 17.08
CA GLU A 6 38.51 -9.39 16.50
C GLU A 6 37.97 -9.83 15.13
N SER A 7 38.78 -10.52 14.33
CA SER A 7 38.36 -11.01 12.99
C SER A 7 37.28 -12.10 13.10
N GLY A 8 37.44 -13.04 14.03
CA GLY A 8 36.43 -14.09 14.28
C GLY A 8 35.13 -13.55 14.87
N GLY A 9 35.18 -12.49 15.68
CA GLY A 9 33.99 -11.83 16.23
C GLY A 9 33.14 -11.12 15.17
N ARG A 10 33.79 -10.47 14.19
CA ARG A 10 33.09 -9.82 13.07
C ARG A 10 32.43 -10.82 12.13
N ALA A 11 33.11 -11.93 11.81
CA ALA A 11 32.55 -12.99 10.97
C ALA A 11 31.31 -13.66 11.61
N LEU A 12 31.33 -13.88 12.93
CA LEU A 12 30.19 -14.46 13.67
C LEU A 12 29.00 -13.48 13.78
N ILE A 13 29.24 -12.17 13.84
CA ILE A 13 28.19 -11.14 13.84
C ILE A 13 27.54 -11.06 12.46
N ASP A 14 28.33 -11.08 11.38
CA ASP A 14 27.80 -11.06 10.02
C ASP A 14 26.99 -12.32 9.69
N GLU A 15 27.42 -13.51 10.15
CA GLU A 15 26.65 -14.74 9.92
C GLU A 15 25.31 -14.72 10.68
N ARG A 16 25.28 -14.16 11.90
CA ARG A 16 24.07 -14.05 12.71
C ARG A 16 23.10 -13.01 12.15
N ILE A 17 23.63 -11.90 11.61
CA ILE A 17 22.85 -10.88 10.90
C ILE A 17 22.28 -11.46 9.61
N MET A 18 23.06 -12.19 8.82
CA MET A 18 22.62 -12.83 7.59
C MET A 18 21.52 -13.88 7.83
N LYS A 19 21.63 -14.68 8.90
CA LYS A 19 20.57 -15.64 9.29
C LYS A 19 19.28 -14.94 9.71
N THR A 20 19.37 -13.84 10.45
CA THR A 20 18.20 -13.06 10.89
C THR A 20 17.51 -12.35 9.71
N ILE A 21 18.29 -11.87 8.73
CA ILE A 21 17.77 -11.30 7.47
C ILE A 21 16.99 -12.37 6.69
N LYS A 22 17.56 -13.56 6.52
CA LYS A 22 16.91 -14.66 5.77
C LYS A 22 15.65 -15.19 6.47
N GLN A 23 15.63 -15.20 7.81
CA GLN A 23 14.49 -15.69 8.59
C GLN A 23 13.32 -14.69 8.61
N ASN A 24 13.57 -13.38 8.59
CA ASN A 24 12.53 -12.35 8.52
C ASN A 24 11.97 -12.12 7.10
N GLU A 25 12.78 -12.30 6.05
CA GLU A 25 12.29 -12.22 4.66
C GLU A 25 11.36 -13.38 4.32
N VAL A 26 11.68 -14.59 4.78
CA VAL A 26 10.82 -15.76 4.62
C VAL A 26 9.52 -15.61 5.41
N ALA A 27 9.55 -15.01 6.61
CA ALA A 27 8.35 -14.77 7.41
C ALA A 27 7.42 -13.69 6.80
N GLY A 28 7.97 -12.62 6.23
CA GLY A 28 7.19 -11.58 5.54
C GLY A 28 6.56 -12.09 4.23
N PHE A 29 7.31 -12.87 3.45
CA PHE A 29 6.82 -13.50 2.23
C PHE A 29 5.77 -14.58 2.52
N LEU A 30 5.96 -15.40 3.56
CA LEU A 30 4.96 -16.39 4.00
C LEU A 30 3.69 -15.74 4.54
N LEU A 31 3.75 -14.58 5.21
CA LEU A 31 2.56 -13.88 5.71
C LEU A 31 1.74 -13.27 4.56
N ILE A 32 2.41 -12.73 3.54
CA ILE A 32 1.76 -12.20 2.34
C ILE A 32 1.17 -13.34 1.50
N CYS A 33 1.91 -14.45 1.32
CA CYS A 33 1.37 -15.65 0.67
C CYS A 33 0.22 -16.27 1.47
N LEU A 34 0.26 -16.31 2.81
CA LEU A 34 -0.82 -16.82 3.66
C LEU A 34 -2.06 -15.91 3.64
N LEU A 35 -1.90 -14.59 3.54
CA LEU A 35 -3.03 -13.67 3.39
C LEU A 35 -3.68 -13.79 2.01
N ILE A 36 -2.90 -14.02 0.96
CA ILE A 36 -3.40 -14.32 -0.39
C ILE A 36 -4.08 -15.70 -0.43
N PHE A 37 -3.52 -16.71 0.27
CA PHE A 37 -4.09 -18.06 0.32
C PHE A 37 -5.35 -18.16 1.20
N ALA A 38 -5.45 -17.36 2.27
CA ALA A 38 -6.61 -17.34 3.16
C ALA A 38 -7.85 -16.73 2.47
N VAL A 39 -7.67 -15.72 1.60
CA VAL A 39 -8.77 -15.12 0.83
C VAL A 39 -9.26 -16.07 -0.28
N ALA A 40 -8.35 -16.85 -0.90
CA ALA A 40 -8.70 -17.83 -1.92
C ALA A 40 -9.52 -19.03 -1.42
N ASN A 41 -9.45 -19.37 -0.12
CA ASN A 41 -10.10 -20.56 0.43
C ASN A 41 -11.51 -20.32 1.03
N ILE A 42 -12.01 -19.08 1.07
CA ILE A 42 -13.33 -18.78 1.67
C ILE A 42 -14.51 -19.12 0.73
N ARG A 43 -14.28 -19.44 -0.55
CA ARG A 43 -15.35 -19.79 -1.51
C ARG A 43 -15.28 -21.22 -2.07
N LYS A 44 -15.00 -22.22 -1.23
CA LYS A 44 -15.28 -23.62 -1.57
C LYS A 44 -16.22 -24.25 -0.54
N ALA A 45 -17.49 -23.90 -0.61
CA ALA A 45 -18.56 -24.67 0.02
C ALA A 45 -19.86 -24.58 -0.81
N GLY A 46 -20.21 -25.69 -1.45
CA GLY A 46 -21.60 -26.06 -1.72
C GLY A 46 -22.11 -25.83 -3.15
N ALA A 47 -22.12 -26.89 -3.95
CA ALA A 47 -23.32 -27.40 -4.65
C ALA A 47 -22.97 -28.64 -5.48
N GLN A 48 -23.11 -29.83 -4.89
CA GLN A 48 -23.27 -31.06 -5.65
C GLN A 48 -24.71 -31.08 -6.17
N GLY A 49 -24.88 -31.17 -7.49
CA GLY A 49 -26.19 -31.35 -8.12
C GLY A 49 -26.73 -32.77 -7.89
N PRO A 50 -28.07 -32.95 -7.78
CA PRO A 50 -28.65 -34.26 -7.59
C PRO A 50 -28.60 -35.10 -8.88
N SER A 51 -28.24 -36.38 -8.69
CA SER A 51 -28.38 -37.47 -9.65
C SER A 51 -29.85 -37.71 -9.98
N VAL A 52 -30.19 -37.88 -11.27
CA VAL A 52 -31.52 -38.30 -11.71
C VAL A 52 -31.43 -39.61 -12.49
N THR A 53 -32.18 -40.60 -12.01
CA THR A 53 -32.41 -41.96 -12.48
C THR A 53 -33.07 -42.01 -13.88
N PRO A 54 -32.76 -42.98 -14.74
CA PRO A 54 -33.38 -43.11 -16.07
C PRO A 54 -34.80 -43.69 -16.01
N THR A 55 -35.69 -43.18 -16.84
CA THR A 55 -37.07 -43.68 -17.10
C THR A 55 -37.13 -44.23 -18.54
N PRO A 56 -37.95 -45.26 -18.84
CA PRO A 56 -37.62 -46.24 -19.87
C PRO A 56 -37.96 -45.82 -21.29
N THR A 57 -37.26 -46.47 -22.21
CA THR A 57 -37.36 -46.44 -23.67
C THR A 57 -38.79 -46.64 -24.17
N VAL A 58 -39.27 -45.70 -25.00
CA VAL A 58 -40.43 -45.88 -25.87
C VAL A 58 -39.93 -46.15 -27.28
N THR A 59 -40.32 -47.29 -27.84
CA THR A 59 -40.06 -47.72 -29.22
C THR A 59 -40.78 -46.77 -30.22
N PRO A 60 -40.11 -46.26 -31.27
CA PRO A 60 -40.79 -45.47 -32.30
C PRO A 60 -41.48 -46.38 -33.33
N SER A 61 -42.75 -46.06 -33.65
CA SER A 61 -43.43 -46.53 -34.86
C SER A 61 -42.89 -45.78 -36.10
N PRO A 62 -42.87 -46.42 -37.30
CA PRO A 62 -42.26 -45.83 -38.48
C PRO A 62 -43.18 -44.80 -39.15
N THR A 63 -42.69 -43.57 -39.29
CA THR A 63 -43.31 -42.53 -40.13
C THR A 63 -42.74 -42.59 -41.55
N PRO A 64 -43.54 -42.40 -42.62
CA PRO A 64 -43.10 -42.55 -44.00
C PRO A 64 -42.07 -41.50 -44.43
N ALA A 65 -41.13 -41.90 -45.27
CA ALA A 65 -40.10 -41.06 -45.85
C ALA A 65 -40.70 -39.86 -46.61
N SER A 66 -40.45 -38.65 -46.12
CA SER A 66 -40.58 -37.42 -46.89
C SER A 66 -39.29 -37.17 -47.68
N SER A 67 -39.43 -36.82 -48.97
CA SER A 67 -38.38 -36.38 -49.90
C SER A 67 -37.32 -35.47 -49.24
N PRO A 68 -36.07 -35.47 -49.75
CA PRO A 68 -34.99 -34.68 -49.16
C PRO A 68 -35.36 -33.20 -49.19
N ALA A 69 -35.51 -32.62 -48.01
CA ALA A 69 -35.53 -31.18 -47.84
C ALA A 69 -34.22 -30.60 -48.41
N PRO A 70 -34.23 -29.41 -49.03
CA PRO A 70 -33.00 -28.72 -49.41
C PRO A 70 -32.09 -28.65 -48.19
N ALA A 71 -30.80 -28.96 -48.36
CA ALA A 71 -29.83 -28.80 -47.29
C ALA A 71 -29.97 -27.36 -46.72
N PRO A 72 -30.06 -27.20 -45.39
CA PRO A 72 -30.13 -25.86 -44.82
C PRO A 72 -28.92 -25.06 -45.31
N PRO A 73 -29.08 -23.75 -45.60
CA PRO A 73 -27.94 -22.91 -45.94
C PRO A 73 -26.88 -23.07 -44.84
N LEU A 74 -25.64 -23.29 -45.25
CA LEU A 74 -24.54 -23.57 -44.33
C LEU A 74 -24.36 -22.36 -43.42
N ALA A 75 -24.60 -22.56 -42.12
CA ALA A 75 -24.52 -21.49 -41.14
C ALA A 75 -23.07 -21.04 -40.96
N PRO A 76 -22.80 -19.74 -40.76
CA PRO A 76 -21.45 -19.24 -40.55
C PRO A 76 -20.84 -19.85 -39.29
N LYS A 77 -19.56 -20.21 -39.37
CA LYS A 77 -18.85 -20.90 -38.28
C LYS A 77 -17.44 -20.38 -38.09
N VAL A 78 -17.08 -20.02 -36.85
CA VAL A 78 -15.71 -19.61 -36.50
C VAL A 78 -14.78 -20.82 -36.49
N ILE A 79 -13.74 -20.80 -37.34
CA ILE A 79 -12.84 -21.94 -37.57
C ILE A 79 -11.40 -21.66 -37.13
N ALA A 80 -10.95 -20.41 -37.17
CA ALA A 80 -9.62 -20.00 -36.73
C ALA A 80 -9.64 -18.62 -36.05
N VAL A 81 -8.69 -18.43 -35.15
CA VAL A 81 -8.39 -17.16 -34.52
C VAL A 81 -6.89 -16.93 -34.69
N GLU A 82 -6.52 -15.83 -35.32
CA GLU A 82 -5.15 -15.39 -35.54
C GLU A 82 -4.77 -14.30 -34.54
N GLY A 83 -3.55 -14.37 -34.02
CA GLY A 83 -3.08 -13.51 -32.94
C GLY A 83 -3.29 -14.11 -31.56
N HIS A 84 -2.96 -13.34 -30.53
CA HIS A 84 -3.19 -13.71 -29.15
C HIS A 84 -4.50 -13.11 -28.66
N LEU A 85 -5.30 -13.91 -27.95
CA LEU A 85 -6.45 -13.35 -27.25
C LEU A 85 -5.88 -12.63 -26.02
N GLU A 86 -5.63 -11.34 -26.16
CA GLU A 86 -5.07 -10.44 -25.16
C GLU A 86 -5.82 -9.11 -25.23
N LEU A 87 -5.89 -8.39 -24.10
CA LEU A 87 -6.52 -7.09 -24.06
C LEU A 87 -5.66 -6.06 -24.83
N ASP A 88 -6.32 -5.13 -25.51
CA ASP A 88 -5.72 -4.10 -26.38
C ASP A 88 -4.99 -4.63 -27.63
N GLU A 89 -5.02 -5.94 -27.90
CA GLU A 89 -4.56 -6.51 -29.17
C GLU A 89 -5.67 -6.62 -30.22
N ILE A 90 -5.24 -6.65 -31.49
CA ILE A 90 -6.10 -6.93 -32.64
C ILE A 90 -6.10 -8.44 -32.88
N VAL A 91 -7.29 -9.02 -32.82
CA VAL A 91 -7.51 -10.45 -33.04
C VAL A 91 -8.18 -10.67 -34.39
N GLY A 92 -7.54 -11.49 -35.22
CA GLY A 92 -8.12 -11.93 -36.48
C GLY A 92 -9.00 -13.14 -36.33
N VAL A 93 -10.17 -13.14 -36.95
CA VAL A 93 -11.15 -14.24 -36.86
C VAL A 93 -11.49 -14.71 -38.26
N GLU A 94 -11.31 -16.01 -38.50
CA GLU A 94 -11.68 -16.67 -39.74
C GLU A 94 -13.00 -17.43 -39.55
N VAL A 95 -13.94 -17.17 -40.46
CA VAL A 95 -15.33 -17.60 -40.35
C VAL A 95 -15.74 -18.29 -41.64
N ASP A 96 -15.97 -19.58 -41.58
CA ASP A 96 -16.46 -20.36 -42.70
C ASP A 96 -17.85 -19.85 -43.14
N HIS A 97 -18.12 -19.84 -44.45
CA HIS A 97 -19.35 -19.29 -45.07
C HIS A 97 -19.66 -17.81 -44.74
N PHE A 98 -18.65 -17.02 -44.34
CA PHE A 98 -18.87 -15.61 -43.99
C PHE A 98 -19.25 -14.72 -45.17
N SER A 99 -18.64 -14.90 -46.33
CA SER A 99 -18.95 -14.12 -47.54
C SER A 99 -20.43 -14.20 -47.93
N GLU A 100 -21.03 -15.39 -47.82
CA GLU A 100 -22.45 -15.66 -48.10
C GLU A 100 -23.36 -15.01 -47.06
N TRP A 101 -22.98 -15.09 -45.78
CA TRP A 101 -23.71 -14.43 -44.70
C TRP A 101 -23.66 -12.91 -44.82
N ALA A 102 -22.48 -12.34 -45.08
CA ALA A 102 -22.25 -10.90 -45.22
C ALA A 102 -22.93 -10.30 -46.47
N ALA A 103 -23.29 -11.11 -47.47
CA ALA A 103 -24.06 -10.65 -48.62
C ALA A 103 -25.52 -10.29 -48.24
N THR A 104 -26.03 -10.83 -47.13
CA THR A 104 -27.42 -10.65 -46.69
C THR A 104 -27.54 -9.95 -45.33
N HIS A 105 -26.46 -9.87 -44.57
CA HIS A 105 -26.40 -9.29 -43.23
C HIS A 105 -25.32 -8.23 -43.10
N ASP A 106 -25.48 -7.35 -42.12
CA ASP A 106 -24.55 -6.27 -41.83
C ASP A 106 -23.42 -6.73 -40.91
N ALA A 107 -22.25 -7.04 -41.50
CA ALA A 107 -21.08 -7.50 -40.78
C ALA A 107 -20.48 -6.47 -39.81
N THR A 108 -20.77 -5.18 -39.98
CA THR A 108 -20.25 -4.12 -39.08
C THR A 108 -20.83 -4.20 -37.67
N LYS A 109 -21.94 -4.91 -37.50
CA LYS A 109 -22.64 -5.09 -36.21
C LYS A 109 -22.22 -6.36 -35.46
N LEU A 110 -21.28 -7.12 -36.02
CA LEU A 110 -20.75 -8.29 -35.34
C LEU A 110 -19.92 -7.87 -34.13
N VAL A 111 -20.00 -8.66 -33.08
CA VAL A 111 -19.18 -8.51 -31.88
C VAL A 111 -18.60 -9.86 -31.47
N PRO A 112 -17.43 -9.88 -30.81
CA PRO A 112 -16.90 -11.10 -30.24
C PRO A 112 -17.69 -11.50 -28.98
N PHE A 113 -17.81 -12.79 -28.77
CA PHE A 113 -18.41 -13.41 -27.59
C PHE A 113 -17.36 -14.23 -26.88
N ILE A 114 -17.12 -13.93 -25.60
CA ILE A 114 -16.18 -14.66 -24.74
C ILE A 114 -16.97 -15.31 -23.62
N ASN A 115 -16.81 -16.63 -23.45
CA ASN A 115 -17.61 -17.43 -22.49
C ASN A 115 -19.13 -17.22 -22.65
N GLY A 116 -19.58 -17.03 -23.90
CA GLY A 116 -20.99 -16.79 -24.23
C GLY A 116 -21.52 -15.38 -23.92
N ARG A 117 -20.66 -14.45 -23.48
CA ARG A 117 -21.04 -13.06 -23.23
C ARG A 117 -20.51 -12.14 -24.33
N ALA A 118 -21.37 -11.27 -24.86
CA ALA A 118 -21.02 -10.33 -25.92
C ALA A 118 -20.10 -9.22 -25.42
N VAL A 119 -18.96 -9.01 -26.08
CA VAL A 119 -18.04 -7.90 -25.83
C VAL A 119 -18.54 -6.65 -26.56
N ARG A 120 -19.64 -6.09 -26.05
CA ARG A 120 -20.35 -4.97 -26.67
C ARG A 120 -19.43 -3.77 -26.90
N GLY A 121 -19.63 -3.09 -28.04
CA GLY A 121 -18.82 -1.94 -28.46
C GLY A 121 -17.51 -2.30 -29.18
N ASN A 122 -17.12 -3.58 -29.22
CA ASN A 122 -15.94 -4.04 -29.97
C ASN A 122 -16.40 -4.58 -31.32
N TYR A 123 -16.67 -3.65 -32.23
CA TYR A 123 -17.03 -3.95 -33.62
C TYR A 123 -15.78 -4.25 -34.45
N PRO A 124 -15.92 -4.86 -35.65
CA PRO A 124 -14.77 -5.15 -36.49
C PRO A 124 -14.13 -3.85 -36.99
N GLU A 125 -12.80 -3.75 -36.87
CA GLU A 125 -12.03 -2.64 -37.46
C GLU A 125 -11.84 -2.85 -38.97
N GLU A 126 -11.60 -4.10 -39.35
CA GLU A 126 -11.45 -4.50 -40.74
C GLU A 126 -12.33 -5.70 -41.04
N ILE A 127 -12.95 -5.67 -42.22
CA ILE A 127 -13.82 -6.73 -42.72
C ILE A 127 -13.32 -7.10 -44.11
N HIS A 128 -12.93 -8.35 -44.30
CA HIS A 128 -12.46 -8.90 -45.57
C HIS A 128 -13.35 -10.07 -45.98
N PRO A 129 -14.55 -9.81 -46.56
CA PRO A 129 -15.50 -10.87 -46.92
C PRO A 129 -14.95 -11.84 -47.96
N ASP A 130 -14.09 -11.37 -48.87
CA ASP A 130 -13.40 -12.18 -49.88
C ASP A 130 -12.46 -13.24 -49.28
N ARG A 131 -11.97 -12.99 -48.07
CA ARG A 131 -11.06 -13.87 -47.32
C ARG A 131 -11.72 -14.52 -46.11
N ASN A 132 -13.04 -14.37 -45.95
CA ASN A 132 -13.77 -14.90 -44.81
C ASN A 132 -13.20 -14.45 -43.44
N ARG A 133 -12.69 -13.21 -43.37
CA ARG A 133 -11.91 -12.74 -42.21
C ARG A 133 -12.42 -11.41 -41.66
N LEU A 134 -12.38 -11.28 -40.34
CA LEU A 134 -12.66 -10.05 -39.61
C LEU A 134 -11.56 -9.78 -38.58
N HIS A 135 -11.24 -8.52 -38.34
CA HIS A 135 -10.30 -8.11 -37.28
C HIS A 135 -11.06 -7.34 -36.21
N PHE A 136 -10.87 -7.71 -34.94
CA PHE A 136 -11.48 -7.06 -33.79
C PHE A 136 -10.39 -6.53 -32.85
N HIS A 137 -10.51 -5.28 -32.42
CA HIS A 137 -9.67 -4.74 -31.35
C HIS A 137 -10.33 -4.99 -29.99
N LEU A 138 -9.63 -5.68 -29.10
CA LEU A 138 -10.15 -6.08 -27.79
C LEU A 138 -9.90 -5.01 -26.72
N GLU A 139 -10.62 -3.90 -26.82
CA GLU A 139 -10.55 -2.80 -25.86
C GLU A 139 -11.59 -2.91 -24.71
N ILE A 140 -11.25 -2.39 -23.52
CA ILE A 140 -12.21 -2.13 -22.44
C ILE A 140 -12.98 -0.84 -22.74
N LYS A 141 -14.28 -0.98 -22.95
CA LYS A 141 -15.23 0.13 -23.13
C LYS A 141 -16.23 0.18 -21.98
N PRO A 142 -16.86 1.33 -21.72
CA PRO A 142 -17.85 1.45 -20.64
C PRO A 142 -18.97 0.40 -20.70
N GLN A 143 -19.35 -0.07 -21.90
CA GLN A 143 -20.42 -1.05 -22.09
C GLN A 143 -20.01 -2.49 -21.80
N ASN A 144 -18.71 -2.81 -21.83
CA ASN A 144 -18.18 -4.18 -21.65
C ASN A 144 -17.25 -4.31 -20.43
N LYS A 145 -17.08 -3.23 -19.65
CA LYS A 145 -16.19 -3.18 -18.48
C LYS A 145 -16.48 -4.27 -17.46
N GLU A 146 -17.75 -4.54 -17.15
CA GLU A 146 -18.13 -5.60 -16.21
C GLU A 146 -17.71 -7.00 -16.71
N LEU A 147 -17.86 -7.23 -18.02
CA LEU A 147 -17.43 -8.48 -18.64
C LEU A 147 -15.91 -8.67 -18.52
N TRP A 148 -15.13 -7.62 -18.79
CA TRP A 148 -13.67 -7.69 -18.67
C TRP A 148 -13.21 -7.84 -17.23
N ASN A 149 -13.85 -7.15 -16.28
CA ASN A 149 -13.57 -7.31 -14.85
C ASN A 149 -13.80 -8.76 -14.40
N ASP A 150 -14.87 -9.41 -14.86
CA ASP A 150 -15.13 -10.81 -14.53
C ASP A 150 -14.18 -11.80 -15.21
N LEU A 151 -13.67 -11.47 -16.41
CA LEU A 151 -12.74 -12.34 -17.15
C LEU A 151 -11.31 -12.20 -16.62
N LEU A 152 -10.87 -10.98 -16.34
CA LEU A 152 -9.49 -10.68 -15.98
C LEU A 152 -9.28 -10.59 -14.44
N GLY A 153 -10.35 -10.34 -13.70
CA GLY A 153 -10.35 -10.30 -12.23
C GLY A 153 -10.18 -11.68 -11.61
N ALA A 154 -9.70 -11.69 -10.36
CA ALA A 154 -9.33 -12.90 -9.62
C ALA A 154 -8.52 -13.91 -10.46
N PRO A 155 -7.40 -13.48 -11.09
CA PRO A 155 -6.66 -14.33 -11.99
C PRO A 155 -6.08 -15.54 -11.25
N HIS A 156 -6.30 -16.72 -11.82
CA HIS A 156 -5.74 -17.99 -11.32
C HIS A 156 -4.33 -18.26 -11.87
N GLY A 157 -3.86 -17.44 -12.82
CA GLY A 157 -2.57 -17.55 -13.49
C GLY A 157 -2.34 -16.41 -14.48
N LEU A 158 -1.28 -16.51 -15.28
CA LEU A 158 -0.92 -15.53 -16.33
C LEU A 158 -1.84 -15.61 -17.56
N SER A 159 -2.52 -16.74 -17.74
CA SER A 159 -3.53 -16.96 -18.77
C SER A 159 -4.56 -17.97 -18.26
N HIS A 160 -5.75 -17.96 -18.85
CA HIS A 160 -6.77 -18.98 -18.60
C HIS A 160 -7.58 -19.28 -19.87
N SER A 161 -8.22 -20.44 -19.90
CA SER A 161 -8.96 -20.91 -21.07
C SER A 161 -10.36 -20.30 -21.14
N VAL A 162 -10.75 -19.81 -22.32
CA VAL A 162 -12.07 -19.23 -22.62
C VAL A 162 -12.63 -19.79 -23.92
N THR A 163 -13.95 -19.80 -24.05
CA THR A 163 -14.62 -20.06 -25.34
C THR A 163 -14.74 -18.77 -26.12
N PHE A 164 -14.59 -18.82 -27.44
CA PHE A 164 -14.62 -17.65 -28.31
C PHE A 164 -15.53 -17.90 -29.52
N THR A 165 -16.37 -16.93 -29.86
CA THR A 165 -17.14 -16.92 -31.11
C THR A 165 -17.47 -15.47 -31.48
N ILE A 166 -18.18 -15.27 -32.59
CA ILE A 166 -18.69 -13.95 -33.01
C ILE A 166 -20.19 -14.04 -33.28
N GLY A 167 -20.89 -12.92 -33.21
CA GLY A 167 -22.32 -12.87 -33.53
C GLY A 167 -22.88 -11.48 -33.46
N LEU A 168 -24.16 -11.34 -33.76
CA LEU A 168 -24.89 -10.10 -33.54
C LEU A 168 -25.22 -9.95 -32.05
N GLU A 169 -25.15 -8.74 -31.49
CA GLU A 169 -25.25 -8.50 -30.04
C GLU A 169 -26.50 -9.07 -29.36
N ASN A 170 -27.61 -9.21 -30.09
CA ASN A 170 -28.92 -9.61 -29.59
C ASN A 170 -29.40 -10.95 -30.15
N GLU A 171 -28.55 -11.68 -30.88
CA GLU A 171 -28.90 -12.96 -31.50
C GLU A 171 -28.01 -14.08 -30.95
N SER A 172 -28.33 -15.31 -31.34
CA SER A 172 -27.45 -16.44 -31.03
C SER A 172 -26.13 -16.25 -31.79
N PRO A 173 -24.97 -16.40 -31.13
CA PRO A 173 -23.70 -16.29 -31.81
C PRO A 173 -23.52 -17.43 -32.79
N PHE A 174 -22.56 -17.27 -33.71
CA PHE A 174 -22.19 -18.29 -34.67
C PHE A 174 -21.64 -19.53 -33.96
N ASP A 175 -21.74 -20.66 -34.63
CA ASP A 175 -21.05 -21.86 -34.18
C ASP A 175 -19.54 -21.61 -34.18
N SER A 176 -18.83 -22.23 -33.25
CA SER A 176 -17.38 -22.05 -33.13
C SER A 176 -16.68 -23.37 -32.83
N LYS A 177 -15.52 -23.53 -33.45
CA LYS A 177 -14.56 -24.56 -33.08
C LYS A 177 -14.08 -24.37 -31.63
N PHE A 178 -14.00 -23.12 -31.17
CA PHE A 178 -13.48 -22.75 -29.85
C PHE A 178 -14.56 -22.80 -28.76
N ASN A 179 -15.16 -23.98 -28.60
CA ASN A 179 -16.13 -24.29 -27.57
C ASN A 179 -15.46 -24.93 -26.34
N GLN A 180 -16.25 -25.43 -25.38
CA GLN A 180 -15.75 -26.04 -24.14
C GLN A 180 -14.76 -27.20 -24.36
N SER A 181 -14.80 -27.87 -25.51
CA SER A 181 -13.90 -28.99 -25.84
C SER A 181 -12.54 -28.52 -26.39
N GLN A 182 -12.47 -27.32 -26.98
CA GLN A 182 -11.25 -26.75 -27.56
C GLN A 182 -11.15 -25.25 -27.24
N PRO A 183 -11.00 -24.86 -25.97
CA PRO A 183 -10.96 -23.45 -25.59
C PRO A 183 -9.66 -22.77 -26.03
N LEU A 184 -9.69 -21.44 -26.13
CA LEU A 184 -8.54 -20.60 -26.42
C LEU A 184 -7.93 -20.03 -25.13
N PRO A 185 -6.61 -19.87 -25.05
CA PRO A 185 -5.98 -19.16 -23.93
C PRO A 185 -6.19 -17.65 -24.08
N LEU A 186 -6.84 -17.03 -23.08
CA LEU A 186 -6.86 -15.59 -22.86
C LEU A 186 -5.64 -15.21 -22.01
N THR A 187 -4.72 -14.43 -22.57
CA THR A 187 -3.57 -13.86 -21.86
C THR A 187 -4.07 -12.74 -20.95
N VAL A 188 -3.76 -12.83 -19.65
CA VAL A 188 -4.12 -11.83 -18.65
C VAL A 188 -2.94 -10.91 -18.35
N ILE A 189 -1.73 -11.47 -18.33
CA ILE A 189 -0.48 -10.73 -18.09
C ILE A 189 0.56 -11.22 -19.08
N SER A 190 1.09 -10.30 -19.88
CA SER A 190 2.26 -10.58 -20.71
C SER A 190 3.48 -10.92 -19.83
N PRO A 191 4.12 -12.11 -20.00
CA PRO A 191 5.21 -12.55 -19.13
C PRO A 191 6.41 -11.60 -19.09
N ALA A 192 6.75 -10.97 -20.22
CA ALA A 192 7.90 -10.07 -20.32
C ALA A 192 7.68 -8.78 -19.52
N TYR A 193 6.54 -8.11 -19.75
CA TYR A 193 6.16 -6.90 -19.02
C TYR A 193 5.92 -7.20 -17.54
N GLY A 194 5.36 -8.36 -17.21
CA GLY A 194 5.19 -8.80 -15.83
C GLY A 194 6.51 -8.94 -15.07
N VAL A 195 7.53 -9.53 -15.68
CA VAL A 195 8.87 -9.62 -15.07
C VAL A 195 9.51 -8.24 -14.91
N ILE A 196 9.42 -7.36 -15.91
CA ILE A 196 9.95 -5.99 -15.83
C ILE A 196 9.28 -5.24 -14.67
N CYS A 197 7.95 -5.26 -14.59
CA CYS A 197 7.20 -4.61 -13.52
C CYS A 197 7.57 -5.17 -12.15
N LEU A 198 7.68 -6.50 -12.02
CA LEU A 198 8.10 -7.16 -10.78
C LEU A 198 9.48 -6.67 -10.32
N LEU A 199 10.44 -6.58 -11.25
CA LEU A 199 11.80 -6.11 -10.93
C LEU A 199 11.81 -4.65 -10.48
N VAL A 200 11.03 -3.79 -11.13
CA VAL A 200 10.92 -2.36 -10.75
C VAL A 200 10.27 -2.20 -9.38
N VAL A 201 9.20 -2.95 -9.09
CA VAL A 201 8.56 -2.96 -7.77
C VAL A 201 9.53 -3.46 -6.70
N LEU A 202 10.23 -4.57 -6.95
CA LEU A 202 11.19 -5.14 -6.01
C LEU A 202 12.35 -4.19 -5.76
N PHE A 203 12.92 -3.58 -6.80
CA PHE A 203 13.98 -2.59 -6.68
C PHE A 203 13.55 -1.41 -5.81
N THR A 204 12.36 -0.85 -6.07
CA THR A 204 11.82 0.28 -5.31
C THR A 204 11.57 -0.09 -3.85
N LEU A 205 11.04 -1.29 -3.59
CA LEU A 205 10.82 -1.79 -2.23
C LEU A 205 12.14 -2.00 -1.48
N VAL A 206 13.13 -2.63 -2.12
CA VAL A 206 14.45 -2.87 -1.53
C VAL A 206 15.15 -1.55 -1.24
N LEU A 207 15.12 -0.60 -2.19
CA LEU A 207 15.67 0.74 -2.01
C LEU A 207 14.99 1.46 -0.84
N PHE A 208 13.66 1.39 -0.75
CA PHE A 208 12.92 1.99 0.35
C PHE A 208 13.24 1.35 1.70
N VAL A 209 13.30 0.01 1.78
CA VAL A 209 13.65 -0.69 3.03
C VAL A 209 15.09 -0.35 3.45
N TRP A 210 16.01 -0.26 2.49
CA TRP A 210 17.38 0.20 2.72
C TRP A 210 17.38 1.63 3.28
N LEU A 211 16.72 2.58 2.62
CA LEU A 211 16.61 3.97 3.08
C LEU A 211 15.91 4.08 4.44
N ALA A 212 14.83 3.33 4.68
CA ALA A 212 14.09 3.33 5.94
C ALA A 212 14.92 2.79 7.12
N ARG A 213 15.90 1.92 6.84
CA ARG A 213 16.81 1.40 7.86
C ARG A 213 18.01 2.31 8.08
N THR A 214 18.60 2.87 7.04
CA THR A 214 19.84 3.67 7.12
C THR A 214 19.59 5.15 7.42
N THR A 215 18.42 5.68 7.07
CA THR A 215 18.09 7.10 7.19
C THR A 215 16.93 7.35 8.15
N ASN A 216 16.64 8.63 8.37
CA ASN A 216 15.49 9.09 9.13
C ASN A 216 14.23 9.30 8.25
N LEU A 217 14.15 8.67 7.07
CA LEU A 217 13.05 8.84 6.12
C LEU A 217 11.67 8.66 6.78
N ILE A 218 11.49 7.56 7.53
CA ILE A 218 10.24 7.25 8.25
C ILE A 218 10.37 7.27 9.78
N ARG A 219 11.41 7.94 10.30
CA ARG A 219 11.68 8.06 11.74
C ARG A 219 11.28 9.45 12.26
N GLU A 220 11.17 9.60 13.57
CA GLU A 220 10.81 10.87 14.20
C GLU A 220 11.75 12.03 13.81
N PRO A 221 11.25 13.26 13.61
CA PRO A 221 12.08 14.45 13.38
C PRO A 221 12.89 14.85 14.64
N GLY A 222 13.80 15.84 14.51
CA GLY A 222 14.62 16.38 15.63
C GLY A 222 16.16 16.31 15.43
N THR A 223 16.94 16.61 16.49
CA THR A 223 18.43 16.60 16.53
C THR A 223 19.05 15.21 16.71
N ALA A 224 19.78 14.72 15.69
CA ALA A 224 20.20 13.32 15.64
C ALA A 224 21.37 13.06 16.61
N VAL A 225 21.23 12.08 17.51
CA VAL A 225 22.36 11.62 18.33
C VAL A 225 23.31 10.83 17.42
N PRO A 226 24.60 11.19 17.31
CA PRO A 226 25.54 10.48 16.44
C PRO A 226 25.59 8.98 16.75
N GLY A 227 25.42 8.14 15.71
CA GLY A 227 25.52 6.68 15.83
C GLY A 227 24.28 5.94 16.34
N LYS A 228 23.16 6.64 16.61
CA LYS A 228 21.90 6.02 17.04
C LYS A 228 20.75 6.38 16.12
N LEU A 229 19.94 5.38 15.78
CA LEU A 229 18.77 5.55 14.93
C LEU A 229 17.52 5.75 15.79
N ARG A 230 16.71 6.73 15.40
CA ARG A 230 15.47 7.08 16.11
C ARG A 230 14.35 6.06 15.97
N PRO A 231 13.36 6.07 16.87
CA PRO A 231 12.13 5.33 16.70
C PRO A 231 11.41 5.66 15.38
N TYR A 232 10.69 4.67 14.84
CA TYR A 232 9.81 4.84 13.69
C TYR A 232 8.61 5.71 14.02
N ASN A 233 8.25 6.63 13.12
CA ASN A 233 7.04 7.45 13.24
C ASN A 233 5.85 6.71 12.59
N LEU A 234 4.72 6.65 13.30
CA LEU A 234 3.51 5.95 12.84
C LEU A 234 2.97 6.58 11.54
N GLY A 235 2.81 7.90 11.49
CA GLY A 235 2.27 8.62 10.33
C GLY A 235 3.09 8.41 9.06
N ARG A 236 4.42 8.54 9.15
CA ARG A 236 5.33 8.29 8.01
C ARG A 236 5.34 6.82 7.58
N THR A 237 5.18 5.89 8.52
CA THR A 237 5.07 4.47 8.18
C THR A 237 3.75 4.17 7.46
N GLN A 238 2.64 4.80 7.87
CA GLN A 238 1.37 4.68 7.16
C GLN A 238 1.43 5.26 5.75
N MET A 239 2.07 6.41 5.58
CA MET A 239 2.31 6.99 4.26
C MET A 239 3.05 6.03 3.35
N ALA A 240 4.12 5.42 3.85
CA ALA A 240 4.87 4.43 3.10
C ALA A 240 4.01 3.21 2.76
N PHE A 241 3.23 2.70 3.72
CA PHE A 241 2.31 1.59 3.48
C PHE A 241 1.31 1.90 2.35
N TRP A 242 0.61 3.04 2.43
CA TRP A 242 -0.36 3.45 1.42
C TRP A 242 0.29 3.74 0.08
N PHE A 243 1.47 4.37 0.07
CA PHE A 243 2.25 4.60 -1.14
C PHE A 243 2.54 3.28 -1.87
N PHE A 244 3.10 2.28 -1.18
CA PHE A 244 3.41 0.99 -1.80
C PHE A 244 2.16 0.23 -2.21
N LEU A 245 1.10 0.29 -1.40
CA LEU A 245 -0.17 -0.35 -1.74
C LEU A 245 -0.77 0.21 -3.03
N VAL A 246 -0.80 1.54 -3.17
CA VAL A 246 -1.29 2.22 -4.38
C VAL A 246 -0.36 1.99 -5.55
N TYR A 247 0.95 2.12 -5.34
CA TYR A 247 1.97 1.93 -6.37
C TYR A 247 1.91 0.54 -6.98
N VAL A 248 1.92 -0.53 -6.16
CA VAL A 248 1.84 -1.91 -6.64
C VAL A 248 0.50 -2.16 -7.32
N SER A 249 -0.60 -1.67 -6.75
CA SER A 249 -1.93 -1.87 -7.33
C SER A 249 -2.10 -1.16 -8.66
N TYR A 250 -1.58 0.07 -8.80
CA TYR A 250 -1.53 0.80 -10.06
C TYR A 250 -0.77 0.00 -11.12
N THR A 251 0.43 -0.49 -10.78
CA THR A 251 1.24 -1.30 -11.71
C THR A 251 0.51 -2.58 -12.13
N VAL A 252 -0.14 -3.29 -11.21
CA VAL A 252 -0.88 -4.53 -11.54
C VAL A 252 -2.11 -4.24 -12.40
N ILE A 253 -2.90 -3.21 -12.08
CA ILE A 253 -4.07 -2.85 -12.89
C ILE A 253 -3.61 -2.43 -14.29
N TRP A 254 -2.60 -1.58 -14.39
CA TRP A 254 -2.04 -1.19 -15.69
C TRP A 254 -1.56 -2.41 -16.49
N LEU A 255 -0.85 -3.34 -15.86
CA LEU A 255 -0.34 -4.54 -16.52
C LEU A 255 -1.44 -5.48 -17.06
N ILE A 256 -2.64 -5.47 -16.46
CA ILE A 256 -3.76 -6.35 -16.85
C ILE A 256 -4.74 -5.64 -17.79
N THR A 257 -4.98 -4.35 -17.57
CA THR A 257 -6.04 -3.59 -18.24
C THR A 257 -5.53 -2.63 -19.31
N ASP A 258 -4.21 -2.45 -19.40
CA ASP A 258 -3.50 -1.39 -20.12
C ASP A 258 -4.02 0.04 -19.87
N SER A 259 -4.84 0.22 -18.83
CA SER A 259 -5.43 1.51 -18.48
C SER A 259 -4.51 2.31 -17.58
N LEU A 260 -4.17 3.53 -18.02
CA LEU A 260 -3.39 4.50 -17.24
C LEU A 260 -4.27 5.32 -16.27
N ASP A 261 -5.55 5.51 -16.59
CA ASP A 261 -6.47 6.38 -15.85
C ASP A 261 -7.21 5.63 -14.72
N THR A 262 -6.43 5.04 -13.80
CA THR A 262 -6.96 4.16 -12.74
C THR A 262 -6.95 4.77 -11.34
N ILE A 263 -6.26 5.89 -11.15
CA ILE A 263 -6.14 6.57 -9.84
C ILE A 263 -7.42 7.36 -9.54
N THR A 264 -8.11 6.97 -8.46
CA THR A 264 -9.36 7.62 -8.06
C THR A 264 -9.14 8.94 -7.31
N PRO A 265 -10.05 9.93 -7.43
CA PRO A 265 -9.99 11.15 -6.64
C PRO A 265 -10.02 10.90 -5.12
N SER A 266 -10.73 9.86 -4.66
CA SER A 266 -10.77 9.49 -3.24
C SER A 266 -9.42 8.99 -2.72
N LEU A 267 -8.63 8.32 -3.54
CA LEU A 267 -7.26 7.93 -3.22
C LEU A 267 -6.31 9.11 -3.11
N LEU A 268 -6.45 10.09 -4.01
CA LEU A 268 -5.72 11.34 -3.90
C LEU A 268 -6.12 12.09 -2.62
N GLY A 269 -7.40 12.06 -2.24
CA GLY A 269 -7.90 12.56 -0.97
C GLY A 269 -7.35 11.80 0.24
N LEU A 270 -7.26 10.47 0.19
CA LEU A 270 -6.70 9.62 1.25
C LEU A 270 -5.20 9.88 1.47
N MET A 271 -4.44 9.98 0.37
CA MET A 271 -3.04 10.40 0.41
C MET A 271 -2.91 11.85 0.90
N GLY A 272 -3.81 12.74 0.49
CA GLY A 272 -3.87 14.13 0.91
C GLY A 272 -4.17 14.32 2.40
N ILE A 273 -5.07 13.53 2.99
CA ILE A 273 -5.37 13.55 4.43
C ILE A 273 -4.18 13.01 5.22
N SER A 274 -3.56 11.92 4.76
CA SER A 274 -2.35 11.37 5.37
C SER A 274 -1.20 12.38 5.32
N ALA A 275 -0.97 13.00 4.15
CA ALA A 275 -0.03 14.09 3.92
C ALA A 275 -0.30 15.29 4.82
N GLY A 276 -1.54 15.79 4.86
CA GLY A 276 -1.94 16.92 5.69
C GLY A 276 -1.77 16.65 7.19
N THR A 277 -2.02 15.41 7.65
CA THR A 277 -1.86 15.05 9.06
C THR A 277 -0.38 14.97 9.44
N ALA A 278 0.48 14.33 8.64
CA ALA A 278 1.90 14.25 8.97
C ALA A 278 2.64 15.57 8.75
N LEU A 279 2.22 16.39 7.78
CA LEU A 279 2.73 17.76 7.63
C LEU A 279 2.28 18.63 8.80
N GLY A 280 1.03 18.50 9.26
CA GLY A 280 0.52 19.17 10.45
C GLY A 280 1.30 18.78 11.71
N GLU A 281 1.55 17.48 11.90
CA GLU A 281 2.41 16.97 12.98
C GLU A 281 3.83 17.54 12.85
N ALA A 282 4.45 17.46 11.68
CA ALA A 282 5.81 17.95 11.46
C ALA A 282 5.94 19.46 11.63
N LEU A 283 4.92 20.26 11.28
CA LEU A 283 4.92 21.72 11.50
C LEU A 283 4.79 22.08 12.98
N ILE A 284 3.91 21.39 13.71
CA ILE A 284 3.76 21.55 15.16
C ILE A 284 5.04 21.11 15.87
N ASP A 285 5.63 20.00 15.45
CA ASP A 285 6.84 19.45 16.02
C ASP A 285 8.04 20.34 15.71
N SER A 286 8.18 20.86 14.47
CA SER A 286 9.23 21.82 14.12
C SER A 286 9.10 23.14 14.91
N GLY A 287 7.87 23.59 15.16
CA GLY A 287 7.60 24.78 15.98
C GLY A 287 7.97 24.57 17.44
N LYS A 288 7.63 23.40 17.99
CA LYS A 288 8.03 22.99 19.34
C LYS A 288 9.52 22.76 19.45
N ASP A 289 10.14 22.06 18.50
CA ASP A 289 11.57 21.82 18.46
C ASP A 289 12.36 23.13 18.44
N LYS A 290 11.92 24.12 17.64
CA LYS A 290 12.57 25.44 17.63
C LYS A 290 12.41 26.18 18.95
N ALA A 291 11.18 26.25 19.48
CA ALA A 291 10.89 26.95 20.74
C ALA A 291 11.55 26.26 21.96
N SER A 292 11.52 24.92 22.00
CA SER A 292 12.20 24.11 23.00
C SER A 292 13.70 24.21 22.84
N SER A 293 14.28 24.24 21.63
CA SER A 293 15.73 24.40 21.44
C SER A 293 16.23 25.77 21.90
N SER A 294 15.50 26.86 21.62
CA SER A 294 15.86 28.20 22.11
C SER A 294 15.71 28.29 23.63
N GLN A 295 14.59 27.80 24.17
CA GLN A 295 14.37 27.76 25.62
C GLN A 295 15.42 26.89 26.33
N LEU A 296 15.84 25.78 25.73
CA LEU A 296 16.88 24.90 26.27
C LEU A 296 18.26 25.57 26.22
N GLN A 297 18.58 26.32 25.16
CA GLN A 297 19.79 27.15 25.11
C GLN A 297 19.81 28.21 26.20
N ASP A 298 18.69 28.92 26.41
CA ASP A 298 18.58 29.94 27.46
C ASP A 298 18.76 29.35 28.86
N LEU A 299 18.12 28.20 29.13
CA LEU A 299 18.26 27.50 30.41
C LEU A 299 19.67 26.92 30.62
N ILE A 300 20.33 26.44 29.56
CA ILE A 300 21.73 25.99 29.64
C ILE A 300 22.66 27.17 29.94
N ALA A 301 22.45 28.32 29.29
CA ALA A 301 23.24 29.52 29.53
C ALA A 301 23.04 30.05 30.97
N GLU A 302 21.80 30.05 31.47
CA GLU A 302 21.49 30.43 32.86
C GLU A 302 22.11 29.46 33.86
N LYS A 303 22.08 28.15 33.58
CA LYS A 303 22.74 27.15 34.42
C LYS A 303 24.27 27.38 34.46
N GLN A 304 24.89 27.60 33.31
CA GLN A 304 26.35 27.83 33.22
C GLN A 304 26.79 29.10 33.96
N SER A 305 26.02 30.18 33.88
CA SER A 305 26.34 31.42 34.59
C SER A 305 26.24 31.24 36.12
N LEU A 306 25.25 30.50 36.60
CA LEU A 306 25.12 30.17 38.03
C LEU A 306 26.23 29.22 38.52
N GLU A 307 26.61 28.22 37.72
CA GLU A 307 27.73 27.32 38.05
C GLU A 307 29.07 28.07 38.16
N GLN A 308 29.26 29.13 37.38
CA GLN A 308 30.46 29.99 37.45
C GLN A 308 30.41 31.00 38.61
N GLY A 309 29.23 31.52 38.96
CA GLY A 309 29.08 32.52 40.03
C GLY A 309 29.14 31.96 41.46
N ILE A 310 28.72 30.70 41.68
CA ILE A 310 28.72 30.09 43.02
C ILE A 310 30.13 30.02 43.66
N PRO A 311 31.20 29.59 42.96
CA PRO A 311 32.56 29.62 43.49
C PRO A 311 33.05 31.03 43.83
N GLU A 312 32.64 32.02 43.05
CA GLU A 312 33.01 33.42 43.28
C GLU A 312 32.40 33.94 44.59
N PHE A 313 31.09 33.74 44.79
CA PHE A 313 30.43 34.08 46.05
C PHE A 313 31.03 33.33 47.25
N GLN A 314 31.38 32.05 47.10
CA GLN A 314 32.07 31.28 48.15
C GLN A 314 33.43 31.88 48.52
N SER A 315 34.20 32.32 47.52
CA SER A 315 35.52 32.93 47.75
C SER A 315 35.41 34.25 48.52
N GLN A 316 34.42 35.10 48.17
CA GLN A 316 34.17 36.37 48.83
C GLN A 316 33.67 36.18 50.28
N VAL A 317 32.78 35.20 50.53
CA VAL A 317 32.36 34.84 51.91
C VAL A 317 33.57 34.38 52.73
N SER A 318 34.45 33.57 52.14
CA SER A 318 35.65 33.05 52.82
C SER A 318 36.65 34.15 53.15
N ALA A 319 36.80 35.13 52.26
CA ALA A 319 37.66 36.30 52.47
C ALA A 319 37.16 37.21 53.61
N ILE A 320 35.84 37.41 53.74
CA ILE A 320 35.26 38.18 54.85
C ILE A 320 35.43 37.44 56.18
N ASN A 321 35.25 36.11 56.20
CA ASN A 321 35.43 35.29 57.40
C ASN A 321 36.89 35.21 57.88
N ALA A 322 37.87 35.44 57.00
CA ALA A 322 39.29 35.42 57.34
C ALA A 322 39.78 36.72 58.02
N LYS A 323 38.96 37.77 58.11
CA LYS A 323 39.32 39.02 58.81
C LYS A 323 39.38 38.79 60.33
N ALA A 324 40.45 39.27 60.96
CA ALA A 324 40.68 39.11 62.41
C ALA A 324 39.72 39.92 63.30
N THR A 325 39.16 41.01 62.78
CA THR A 325 38.16 41.85 63.46
C THR A 325 37.04 42.18 62.46
N LEU A 326 35.81 41.79 62.77
CA LEU A 326 34.64 42.01 61.91
C LEU A 326 33.94 43.32 62.30
N THR A 327 33.71 44.20 61.32
CA THR A 327 32.87 45.39 61.52
C THR A 327 31.38 45.03 61.35
N PRO A 328 30.44 45.84 61.89
CA PRO A 328 29.01 45.65 61.64
C PRO A 328 28.66 45.59 60.14
N ASP A 329 29.35 46.38 59.31
CA ASP A 329 29.18 46.39 57.85
C ASP A 329 29.69 45.09 57.19
N ASP A 330 30.83 44.54 57.64
CA ASP A 330 31.32 43.24 57.17
C ASP A 330 30.32 42.11 57.49
N THR A 331 29.65 42.20 58.64
CA THR A 331 28.66 41.23 59.08
C THR A 331 27.41 41.28 58.20
N ALA A 332 26.91 42.49 57.90
CA ALA A 332 25.79 42.69 56.98
C ALA A 332 26.12 42.24 55.54
N ASN A 333 27.33 42.50 55.07
CA ASN A 333 27.79 42.11 53.73
C ASN A 333 27.97 40.59 53.61
N ARG A 334 28.46 39.92 54.67
CA ARG A 334 28.52 38.45 54.70
C ARG A 334 27.14 37.82 54.66
N ASP A 335 26.19 38.38 55.41
CA ASP A 335 24.83 37.85 55.48
C ASP A 335 24.06 38.06 54.16
N SER A 336 24.29 39.16 53.44
CA SER A 336 23.73 39.37 52.10
C SER A 336 24.31 38.39 51.07
N LEU A 337 25.63 38.15 51.10
CA LEU A 337 26.30 37.19 50.20
C LEU A 337 25.87 35.75 50.47
N ASN A 338 25.68 35.37 51.74
CA ASN A 338 25.13 34.07 52.10
C ASN A 338 23.71 33.85 51.58
N ARG A 339 22.85 34.89 51.57
CA ARG A 339 21.52 34.81 50.96
C ARG A 339 21.61 34.62 49.45
N GLN A 340 22.44 35.42 48.76
CA GLN A 340 22.63 35.30 47.31
C GLN A 340 23.15 33.91 46.90
N LEU A 341 24.03 33.31 47.72
CA LEU A 341 24.56 31.98 47.50
C LEU A 341 23.48 30.90 47.66
N GLN A 342 22.63 31.01 48.70
CA GLN A 342 21.49 30.12 48.89
C GLN A 342 20.49 30.22 47.72
N ASP A 343 20.17 31.44 47.29
CA ASP A 343 19.26 31.70 46.17
C ASP A 343 19.82 31.12 44.86
N SER A 344 21.10 31.34 44.58
CA SER A 344 21.78 30.80 43.39
C SER A 344 21.76 29.26 43.36
N ARG A 345 21.96 28.61 44.50
CA ARG A 345 21.88 27.14 44.62
C ARG A 345 20.45 26.62 44.45
N ALA A 346 19.47 27.30 45.04
CA ALA A 346 18.06 26.94 44.88
C ALA A 346 17.62 27.08 43.41
N ARG A 347 18.04 28.15 42.74
CA ARG A 347 17.78 28.38 41.32
C ARG A 347 18.44 27.32 40.44
N LEU A 348 19.68 26.92 40.74
CA LEU A 348 20.37 25.83 40.04
C LEU A 348 19.64 24.49 40.16
N ALA A 349 19.12 24.18 41.36
CA ALA A 349 18.31 22.97 41.57
C ALA A 349 17.00 23.02 40.75
N GLN A 350 16.32 24.16 40.72
CA GLN A 350 15.13 24.38 39.90
C GLN A 350 15.41 24.24 38.40
N LEU A 351 16.48 24.87 37.90
CA LEU A 351 16.91 24.76 36.51
C LEU A 351 17.24 23.32 36.13
N THR A 352 17.90 22.59 37.02
CA THR A 352 18.22 21.17 36.80
C THR A 352 16.95 20.33 36.68
N GLN A 353 15.96 20.59 37.53
CA GLN A 353 14.66 19.93 37.46
C GLN A 353 13.88 20.34 36.20
N GLN A 354 13.90 21.62 35.82
CA GLN A 354 13.24 22.10 34.60
C GLN A 354 13.88 21.50 33.34
N LEU A 355 15.21 21.39 33.29
CA LEU A 355 15.92 20.75 32.19
C LEU A 355 15.57 19.25 32.09
N GLN A 356 15.33 18.56 33.21
CA GLN A 356 14.83 17.18 33.20
C GLN A 356 13.37 17.06 32.72
N THR A 357 12.56 18.11 32.85
CA THR A 357 11.16 18.13 32.39
C THR A 357 10.99 18.59 30.94
N ILE A 358 11.85 19.51 30.46
CA ILE A 358 11.86 20.02 29.07
C ILE A 358 12.56 19.05 28.13
N ASN A 359 13.54 18.33 28.66
CA ASN A 359 14.03 17.11 28.07
C ASN A 359 13.39 15.93 28.82
N PRO A 360 12.06 15.67 28.68
CA PRO A 360 11.60 14.33 29.00
C PRO A 360 12.50 13.42 28.16
N PRO A 361 13.05 12.31 28.69
CA PRO A 361 13.93 11.44 27.94
C PRO A 361 13.23 11.19 26.61
N SER A 362 13.74 11.80 25.55
CA SER A 362 13.05 11.94 24.27
C SER A 362 13.22 10.60 23.62
N THR A 363 12.52 9.60 24.15
CA THR A 363 12.91 8.20 24.14
C THR A 363 14.42 8.05 23.86
N ASP A 364 15.27 8.24 24.87
CA ASP A 364 16.71 7.88 24.80
C ASP A 364 16.95 6.42 24.35
N GLY A 365 15.88 5.65 24.18
CA GLY A 365 15.88 4.38 23.49
C GLY A 365 16.16 4.55 22.00
N ASN A 366 17.33 4.08 21.60
CA ASN A 366 17.51 3.36 20.34
C ASN A 366 16.19 2.73 19.87
N SER A 367 15.91 2.82 18.56
CA SER A 367 14.84 2.03 17.93
C SER A 367 14.85 0.59 18.48
N GLN A 368 13.73 0.17 19.09
CA GLN A 368 13.58 -1.18 19.66
C GLN A 368 12.79 -2.11 18.72
N GLY A 369 12.71 -1.72 17.44
CA GLY A 369 12.01 -2.43 16.39
C GLY A 369 10.71 -1.76 15.97
N LEU A 370 10.32 -1.94 14.70
CA LEU A 370 9.23 -1.24 14.04
C LEU A 370 7.89 -1.31 14.80
N LEU A 371 7.45 -2.50 15.21
CA LEU A 371 6.19 -2.69 15.94
C LEU A 371 6.17 -2.00 17.31
N ARG A 372 7.30 -2.02 18.01
CA ARG A 372 7.42 -1.45 19.36
C ARG A 372 7.51 0.07 19.29
N ASP A 373 8.19 0.60 18.27
CA ASP A 373 8.32 2.03 18.04
C ASP A 373 6.98 2.64 17.57
N ILE A 374 6.24 1.97 16.69
CA ILE A 374 4.96 2.46 16.16
C ILE A 374 3.86 2.48 17.22
N LEU A 375 3.76 1.45 18.06
CA LEU A 375 2.66 1.30 19.02
C LEU A 375 2.92 2.01 20.35
N ARG A 376 4.16 2.48 20.61
CA ARG A 376 4.48 3.20 21.84
C ARG A 376 4.26 4.70 21.70
N ASP A 377 3.87 5.29 22.82
CA ASP A 377 3.91 6.71 23.11
C ASP A 377 4.76 6.89 24.38
N GLY A 378 5.21 8.10 24.72
CA GLY A 378 6.30 8.38 25.67
C GLY A 378 6.31 7.65 27.03
N SER A 379 5.20 7.04 27.47
CA SER A 379 5.07 6.23 28.69
C SER A 379 4.79 4.72 28.49
N GLY A 380 4.50 4.23 27.28
CA GLY A 380 4.10 2.84 27.04
C GLY A 380 3.32 2.61 25.74
N TYR A 381 2.65 1.47 25.62
CA TYR A 381 1.78 1.21 24.46
C TYR A 381 0.55 2.13 24.47
N SER A 382 0.26 2.79 23.35
CA SER A 382 -0.90 3.66 23.21
C SER A 382 -2.04 2.94 22.48
N PHE A 383 -3.22 2.91 23.11
CA PHE A 383 -4.42 2.34 22.51
C PHE A 383 -4.82 3.07 21.23
N HIS A 384 -4.64 4.39 21.17
CA HIS A 384 -4.96 5.18 19.99
C HIS A 384 -4.07 4.82 18.79
N ARG A 385 -2.75 4.67 19.01
CA ARG A 385 -1.81 4.21 17.97
C ARG A 385 -2.15 2.80 17.47
N PHE A 386 -2.61 1.94 18.38
CA PHE A 386 -3.11 0.61 18.02
C PHE A 386 -4.38 0.67 17.14
N GLN A 387 -5.36 1.52 17.48
CA GLN A 387 -6.57 1.69 16.66
C GLN A 387 -6.23 2.14 15.23
N ILE A 388 -5.36 3.15 15.11
CA ILE A 388 -4.91 3.67 13.82
C ILE A 388 -4.19 2.56 13.01
N PHE A 389 -3.30 1.82 13.66
CA PHE A 389 -2.60 0.68 13.04
C PHE A 389 -3.56 -0.41 12.56
N ALA A 390 -4.52 -0.81 13.40
CA ALA A 390 -5.51 -1.84 13.07
C ALA A 390 -6.40 -1.43 11.89
N TRP A 391 -6.90 -0.19 11.87
CA TRP A 391 -7.70 0.33 10.77
C TRP A 391 -6.93 0.39 9.45
N THR A 392 -5.63 0.70 9.51
CA THR A 392 -4.75 0.68 8.33
C THR A 392 -4.70 -0.71 7.70
N ILE A 393 -4.58 -1.75 8.53
CA ILE A 393 -4.54 -3.14 8.05
C ILE A 393 -5.89 -3.53 7.44
N VAL A 394 -7.01 -3.25 8.14
CA VAL A 394 -8.35 -3.61 7.67
C VAL A 394 -8.63 -2.98 6.31
N LEU A 395 -8.36 -1.69 6.16
CA LEU A 395 -8.56 -1.00 4.89
C LEU A 395 -7.58 -1.46 3.82
N GLY A 396 -6.33 -1.75 4.19
CA GLY A 396 -5.36 -2.36 3.29
C GLY A 396 -5.86 -3.69 2.71
N LEU A 397 -6.45 -4.56 3.54
CA LEU A 397 -7.01 -5.84 3.08
C LEU A 397 -8.21 -5.66 2.16
N ILE A 398 -9.13 -4.75 2.50
CA ILE A 398 -10.27 -4.40 1.64
C ILE A 398 -9.77 -3.86 0.29
N PHE A 399 -8.72 -3.04 0.31
CA PHE A 399 -8.10 -2.47 -0.88
C PHE A 399 -7.53 -3.55 -1.80
N VAL A 400 -6.68 -4.44 -1.25
CA VAL A 400 -6.12 -5.56 -2.02
C VAL A 400 -7.23 -6.44 -2.58
N SER A 401 -8.27 -6.71 -1.80
CA SER A 401 -9.42 -7.49 -2.27
C SER A 401 -10.14 -6.80 -3.44
N SER A 402 -10.36 -5.50 -3.38
CA SER A 402 -11.00 -4.76 -4.48
C SER A 402 -10.14 -4.78 -5.74
N VAL A 403 -8.84 -4.54 -5.61
CA VAL A 403 -7.90 -4.56 -6.74
C VAL A 403 -7.82 -5.96 -7.36
N TYR A 404 -7.74 -6.99 -6.53
CA TYR A 404 -7.64 -8.38 -7.00
C TYR A 404 -8.91 -8.86 -7.71
N ASN A 405 -10.09 -8.52 -7.18
CA ASN A 405 -11.35 -9.03 -7.75
C ASN A 405 -11.93 -8.13 -8.85
N ASN A 406 -11.77 -6.81 -8.76
CA ASN A 406 -12.46 -5.86 -9.62
C ASN A 406 -11.53 -5.06 -10.53
N LEU A 407 -10.20 -5.30 -10.47
CA LEU A 407 -9.17 -4.57 -11.22
C LEU A 407 -9.33 -3.06 -11.17
N SER A 408 -9.86 -2.56 -10.06
CA SER A 408 -10.16 -1.16 -9.87
C SER A 408 -9.84 -0.76 -8.45
N MET A 409 -9.33 0.47 -8.33
CA MET A 409 -9.04 1.05 -7.04
C MET A 409 -10.35 1.34 -6.31
N PRO A 410 -10.49 0.95 -5.03
CA PRO A 410 -11.71 1.17 -4.29
C PRO A 410 -11.96 2.66 -4.06
N GLU A 411 -13.23 3.04 -4.15
CA GLU A 411 -13.72 4.35 -3.73
C GLU A 411 -14.08 4.29 -2.24
N PHE A 412 -13.34 5.04 -1.42
CA PHE A 412 -13.68 5.20 -0.01
C PHE A 412 -14.55 6.44 0.16
N SER A 413 -15.66 6.32 0.91
CA SER A 413 -16.57 7.44 1.12
C SER A 413 -15.93 8.54 1.97
N THR A 414 -16.24 9.80 1.67
CA THR A 414 -15.78 10.95 2.46
C THR A 414 -16.14 10.85 3.93
N THR A 415 -17.26 10.20 4.27
CA THR A 415 -17.66 9.90 5.65
C THR A 415 -16.74 8.85 6.30
N LEU A 416 -16.31 7.81 5.58
CA LEU A 416 -15.37 6.81 6.10
C LEU A 416 -13.97 7.42 6.30
N LEU A 417 -13.46 8.19 5.33
CA LEU A 417 -12.21 8.93 5.48
C LEU A 417 -12.33 9.99 6.59
N GLY A 418 -13.47 10.68 6.65
CA GLY A 418 -13.77 11.70 7.66
C GLY A 418 -13.85 11.11 9.06
N LEU A 419 -14.47 9.94 9.25
CA LEU A 419 -14.51 9.24 10.54
C LEU A 419 -13.09 8.86 11.01
N MET A 420 -12.25 8.37 10.10
CA MET A 420 -10.84 8.10 10.42
C MET A 420 -10.06 9.37 10.73
N GLY A 421 -10.24 10.42 9.91
CA GLY A 421 -9.61 11.73 10.08
C GLY A 421 -10.08 12.50 11.30
N ILE A 422 -11.33 12.33 11.75
CA ILE A 422 -11.84 12.89 13.00
C ILE A 422 -11.25 12.12 14.18
N SER A 423 -11.12 10.78 14.09
CA SER A 423 -10.50 9.99 15.17
C SER A 423 -9.04 10.38 15.41
N SER A 424 -8.29 10.77 14.36
CA SER A 424 -6.92 11.29 14.46
C SER A 424 -6.85 12.81 14.71
N GLY A 425 -7.79 13.58 14.15
CA GLY A 425 -7.86 15.04 14.20
C GLY A 425 -8.42 15.63 15.49
N THR A 426 -9.22 14.88 16.28
CA THR A 426 -9.57 15.31 17.65
C THR A 426 -8.33 15.57 18.49
N TYR A 427 -7.21 14.88 18.25
CA TYR A 427 -5.96 15.13 18.96
C TYR A 427 -5.32 16.50 18.62
N ILE A 428 -5.57 17.02 17.42
CA ILE A 428 -5.09 18.33 16.97
C ILE A 428 -6.04 19.44 17.47
N GLY A 429 -7.35 19.20 17.46
CA GLY A 429 -8.37 20.13 17.98
C GLY A 429 -8.23 20.42 19.48
N PHE A 430 -7.84 19.42 20.29
CA PHE A 430 -7.59 19.60 21.73
C PHE A 430 -6.25 20.27 22.06
N LYS A 431 -5.40 20.59 21.06
CA LYS A 431 -4.08 21.19 21.26
C LYS A 431 -3.99 22.66 20.86
N PHE A 432 -5.07 23.26 20.38
CA PHE A 432 -5.19 24.72 20.28
C PHE A 432 -5.74 25.24 21.61
N PRO A 433 -4.96 25.96 22.42
CA PRO A 433 -5.56 26.80 23.43
C PRO A 433 -6.39 27.84 22.70
N GLU A 434 -7.69 27.94 23.01
CA GLU A 434 -8.48 29.11 22.69
C GLU A 434 -7.71 30.34 23.16
N GLN A 435 -7.18 31.13 22.23
CA GLN A 435 -6.80 32.50 22.55
C GLN A 435 -8.11 33.26 22.76
N LYS A 436 -8.46 33.49 24.02
CA LYS A 436 -9.45 34.49 24.40
C LYS A 436 -8.83 35.88 24.41
#